data_AF-A0A1F0F3N3-F1
#
_entry.id   AF-A0A1F0F3N3-F1
#
_cell.length_a   1.000
_cell.length_b   1.000
_cell.length_c   1.000
_cell.angle_alpha   90.00
_cell.angle_beta   90.00
_cell.angle_gamma   90.00
#
_symmetry.space_group_name_H-M   'P 1'
#
loop_
_entity.id
_entity.type
_entity.pdbx_description
1 polymer ?
#
loop_
_entity_poly.entity_id
_entity_poly.type
_entity_poly.pdbx_seq_one_letter_code
_entity_poly.pdbx_strand_id
1 'polypeptide(L)' 'MESVQNESGFGRYKRHIEIEKIKNIRIFNDTSSIEIFINDREEVMTSRVYTKRISKAKFIIENIGKIKYYTLRGYEYIK' A
#
# COMPACT_ATOMS: atom_id res chain seq x y z
N MET A 1 -26.10 -8.83 3.83
CA MET A 1 -24.75 -9.42 3.72
C MET A 1 -23.81 -8.44 4.42
N GLU A 2 -23.50 -8.71 5.69
CA GLU A 2 -22.72 -7.79 6.53
C GLU A 2 -21.31 -7.64 5.98
N SER A 3 -20.92 -6.39 5.73
CA SER A 3 -19.55 -6.02 5.43
C SER A 3 -18.70 -6.36 6.64
N VAL A 4 -17.79 -7.32 6.52
CA VAL A 4 -16.68 -7.48 7.47
C VAL A 4 -15.96 -6.14 7.49
N GLN A 5 -16.18 -5.39 8.57
CA GLN A 5 -15.57 -4.09 8.80
C GLN A 5 -14.07 -4.35 8.92
N ASN A 6 -13.31 -4.04 7.87
CA ASN A 6 -11.86 -4.17 7.88
C ASN A 6 -11.34 -3.24 8.99
N GLU A 7 -11.05 -3.82 10.16
CA GLU A 7 -10.49 -3.16 11.34
C GLU A 7 -9.20 -2.38 11.03
N SER A 8 -8.62 -2.63 9.85
CA SER A 8 -7.34 -2.10 9.44
C SER A 8 -7.37 -0.65 8.98
N GLY A 9 -8.51 -0.08 8.59
CA GLY A 9 -8.59 1.28 8.02
C GLY A 9 -9.70 2.15 8.61
N PHE A 10 -9.83 2.21 9.94
CA PHE A 10 -10.97 2.87 10.62
C PHE A 10 -11.30 4.25 10.02
N GLY A 11 -12.56 4.41 9.59
CA GLY A 11 -13.11 5.66 9.05
C GLY A 11 -12.76 5.99 7.59
N ARG A 12 -11.95 5.18 6.89
CA ARG A 12 -11.56 5.42 5.49
C ARG A 12 -12.15 4.38 4.55
N TYR A 13 -13.36 4.66 4.05
CA TYR A 13 -14.08 3.73 3.17
C TYR A 13 -13.58 3.75 1.73
N LYS A 14 -13.26 4.93 1.19
CA LYS A 14 -12.71 5.09 -0.17
C LYS A 14 -11.81 6.33 -0.23
N ARG A 15 -10.76 6.28 -1.05
CA ARG A 15 -9.92 7.41 -1.43
C ARG A 15 -9.64 7.28 -2.93
N HIS A 16 -9.75 8.39 -3.64
CA HIS A 16 -9.52 8.43 -5.08
C HIS A 16 -8.61 9.60 -5.38
N ILE A 17 -7.91 9.51 -6.51
CA ILE A 17 -7.14 10.59 -7.08
C ILE A 17 -7.49 10.68 -8.55
N GLU A 18 -7.64 11.89 -9.06
CA GLU A 18 -7.83 12.12 -10.48
C GLU A 18 -6.46 12.13 -11.16
N ILE A 19 -6.27 11.23 -12.13
CA ILE A 19 -5.02 11.10 -12.86
C ILE A 19 -5.31 10.64 -14.29
N GLU A 20 -4.69 11.29 -15.26
CA GLU A 20 -4.94 11.00 -16.68
C GLU A 20 -4.40 9.61 -17.08
N LYS A 21 -3.19 9.27 -16.61
CA LYS A 21 -2.54 7.99 -16.94
C LYS A 21 -1.57 7.55 -15.85
N ILE A 22 -1.63 6.27 -15.51
CA ILE A 22 -0.64 5.61 -14.63
C ILE A 22 0.51 5.06 -15.47
N LYS A 23 1.72 5.59 -15.25
CA LYS A 23 2.99 5.20 -15.88
C LYS A 23 3.76 4.21 -15.01
N ASN A 24 3.82 4.46 -13.70
CA ASN A 24 4.46 3.58 -12.72
C ASN A 24 3.83 3.76 -11.34
N ILE A 25 3.98 2.73 -10.50
CA ILE A 25 3.57 2.73 -9.09
C ILE A 25 4.71 2.18 -8.26
N ARG A 26 5.01 2.83 -7.14
CA ARG A 26 5.89 2.31 -6.08
C ARG A 26 5.13 2.26 -4.77
N ILE A 27 5.13 1.09 -4.13
CA ILE A 27 4.43 0.86 -2.87
C ILE A 27 5.47 0.56 -1.79
N PHE A 28 5.40 1.31 -0.68
CA PHE A 28 6.05 0.94 0.56
C PHE A 28 5.00 0.40 1.52
N ASN A 29 5.28 -0.75 2.11
CA ASN A 29 4.46 -1.35 3.16
C ASN A 29 5.37 -1.66 4.34
N ASP A 30 5.24 -0.88 5.40
CA ASP A 30 6.03 -1.02 6.61
C ASP A 30 5.08 -1.13 7.80
N THR A 31 5.04 -2.31 8.43
CA THR A 31 4.37 -2.62 9.69
C THR A 31 2.91 -2.17 9.80
N SER A 32 2.65 -0.87 9.95
CA SER A 32 1.32 -0.25 10.01
C SER A 32 1.12 0.92 9.04
N SER A 33 2.01 1.11 8.07
CA SER A 33 1.99 2.18 7.07
C SER A 33 2.01 1.60 5.67
N ILE A 34 1.15 2.15 4.80
CA ILE A 34 1.20 1.92 3.36
C ILE A 34 1.34 3.29 2.69
N GLU A 35 2.33 3.40 1.82
CA GLU A 35 2.57 4.58 1.00
C GLU A 35 2.62 4.17 -0.47
N ILE A 36 1.81 4.82 -1.30
CA ILE A 36 1.68 4.56 -2.73
C ILE A 36 2.12 5.81 -3.47
N PHE A 37 3.23 5.70 -4.17
CA PHE A 37 3.76 6.73 -5.05
C PHE A 37 3.37 6.40 -6.48
N ILE A 38 2.69 7.32 -7.15
CA ILE A 38 2.22 7.18 -8.53
C ILE A 38 3.04 8.12 -9.40
N ASN A 39 3.41 7.64 -10.60
CA ASN A 39 4.12 8.43 -11.61
C ASN A 39 5.34 9.19 -11.06
N ASP A 40 6.30 8.48 -10.46
CA ASP A 40 7.53 9.08 -9.94
C ASP A 40 7.31 10.19 -8.90
N ARG A 41 6.27 10.03 -8.05
CA ARG A 41 5.85 10.94 -6.97
C ARG A 41 5.07 12.18 -7.44
N GLU A 42 4.53 12.17 -8.67
CA GLU A 42 3.51 13.14 -9.10
C GLU A 42 2.32 13.12 -8.13
N GLU A 43 1.93 11.92 -7.68
CA GLU A 43 0.91 11.75 -6.65
C GLU A 43 1.34 10.76 -5.57
N VAL A 44 0.96 11.05 -4.31
CA VAL A 44 1.30 10.23 -3.15
C VAL A 44 0.09 10.00 -2.26
N MET A 45 -0.23 8.73 -2.02
CA MET A 45 -1.28 8.31 -1.09
C MET A 45 -0.65 7.60 0.10
N THR A 46 -1.05 7.99 1.31
CA THR A 46 -0.61 7.33 2.54
C THR A 46 -1.81 6.86 3.36
N SER A 47 -1.66 5.71 4.01
CA SER A 47 -2.66 5.17 4.93
C SER A 47 -1.99 4.39 6.05
N ARG A 48 -2.63 4.39 7.22
CA ARG A 48 -2.25 3.52 8.33
C ARG A 48 -3.14 2.29 8.32
N VAL A 49 -2.53 1.12 8.48
CA VAL A 49 -3.19 -0.19 8.41
C VAL A 49 -2.87 -0.98 9.67
N TYR A 50 -3.88 -1.32 10.47
CA TYR A 50 -3.70 -2.10 11.71
C TYR A 50 -4.27 -3.51 11.55
N THR A 51 -3.49 -4.55 11.80
CA THR A 51 -3.97 -5.94 11.73
C THR A 51 -3.70 -6.67 13.04
N LYS A 52 -4.66 -7.48 13.50
CA LYS A 52 -4.48 -8.37 14.64
C LYS A 52 -3.51 -9.52 14.32
N ARG A 53 -3.27 -9.83 13.04
CA ARG A 53 -2.38 -10.90 12.59
C ARG A 53 -1.52 -10.45 11.41
N ILE A 54 -0.23 -10.74 11.46
CA ILE A 54 0.67 -10.49 10.33
C ILE A 54 0.39 -11.52 9.24
N SER A 55 0.11 -11.05 8.03
CA SER A 55 -0.03 -11.88 6.83
C SER A 55 0.88 -11.37 5.73
N LYS A 56 1.26 -12.26 4.80
CA LYS A 56 2.01 -11.86 3.61
C LYS A 56 1.12 -10.99 2.71
N ALA A 57 1.70 -9.96 2.11
CA ALA A 57 1.01 -9.15 1.11
C ALA A 57 0.59 -10.03 -0.08
N LYS A 58 -0.66 -9.87 -0.54
CA LYS A 58 -1.18 -10.50 -1.74
C LYS A 58 -1.39 -9.42 -2.81
N PHE A 59 -0.84 -9.64 -4.00
CA PHE A 59 -1.01 -8.75 -5.14
C PHE A 59 -2.10 -9.31 -6.06
N ILE A 60 -3.09 -8.49 -6.39
CA ILE A 60 -4.13 -8.78 -7.39
C ILE A 60 -4.01 -7.67 -8.43
N ILE A 61 -3.74 -8.05 -9.68
CA ILE A 61 -3.42 -7.11 -10.75
C ILE A 61 -4.15 -7.56 -12.01
N GLU A 62 -4.86 -6.62 -12.63
CA GLU A 62 -5.60 -6.84 -13.88
C GLU A 62 -4.88 -6.25 -15.10
N ASN A 63 -3.75 -5.55 -14.88
CA ASN A 63 -2.96 -4.92 -15.93
C ASN A 63 -1.68 -5.69 -16.25
N ILE A 64 -1.25 -5.61 -17.50
CA ILE A 64 0.05 -6.15 -17.93
C ILE A 64 1.15 -5.18 -17.50
N GLY A 65 2.11 -5.67 -16.72
CA GLY A 65 3.23 -4.86 -16.25
C GLY A 65 4.34 -5.71 -15.62
N LYS A 66 5.49 -5.07 -15.36
CA LYS A 66 6.62 -5.70 -14.67
C LYS A 66 6.61 -5.30 -13.20
N ILE A 67 6.60 -6.30 -12.33
CA ILE A 67 6.68 -6.09 -10.88
C ILE A 67 8.08 -6.44 -10.40
N LYS A 68 8.65 -5.59 -9.55
CA LYS A 68 9.85 -5.90 -8.77
C LYS A 68 9.48 -5.82 -7.30
N TYR A 69 9.70 -6.91 -6.58
CA TYR A 69 9.39 -7.03 -5.16
C TYR A 69 10.68 -7.12 -4.35
N TYR A 70 10.76 -6.35 -3.27
CA TYR A 70 11.91 -6.31 -2.37
C TYR A 70 11.41 -6.45 -0.94
N THR A 71 11.99 -7.38 -0.18
CA THR A 71 11.75 -7.45 1.26
C THR A 71 12.52 -6.32 1.94
N LEU A 72 11.82 -5.51 2.73
CA LEU A 72 12.44 -4.49 3.57
C LEU A 72 13.04 -5.18 4.81
N ARG A 73 14.32 -4.92 5.08
CA ARG A 73 14.93 -5.31 6.35
C ARG A 73 14.43 -4.39 7.45
N GLY A 74 14.31 -4.93 8.66
CA GLY A 74 14.09 -4.11 9.84
C GLY A 74 15.21 -3.08 9.99
N TYR A 75 14.88 -1.93 10.56
CA TYR A 75 15.88 -0.91 10.88
C TYR A 75 16.82 -1.44 11.97
N GLU A 76 18.11 -1.43 11.69
CA GLU A 76 19.15 -1.77 12.67
C GLU A 76 19.78 -0.45 13.16
N TYR A 77 19.72 -0.20 14.46
CA TYR A 77 20.44 0.91 15.06
C TYR A 77 21.87 0.45 15.37
N ILE A 78 22.85 1.00 14.66
CA ILE A 78 24.27 0.79 14.93
C ILE A 78 24.75 1.96 15.77
N LYS A 79 25.25 1.67 16.97
CA LYS A 79 25.81 2.65 17.92
C LYS A 79 27.31 2.82 17.71
#